data_AF-A0A929M657-F1
#
_entry.id   AF-A0A929M657-F1
#
_cell.length_a   1.000
_cell.length_b   1.000
_cell.length_c   1.000
_cell.angle_alpha   90.00
_cell.angle_beta   90.00
_cell.angle_gamma   90.00
#
_symmetry.space_group_name_H-M   'P 1'
#
loop_
_entity.id
_entity.type
_entity.pdbx_description
1 polymer ?
#
loop_
_entity_poly.entity_id
_entity_poly.type
_entity_poly.pdbx_seq_one_letter_code
_entity_poly.pdbx_strand_id
1 'polypeptide(L)'
;LMRANPLNNGKLDLSLSSKFKSMGPGCGSEGSQSYFTAHYDKGMRCVTCHDPHDNTGNVVGDKSVTGMNYNPDQGYLSAFYTKPKIKKDCKDCHETQAYIASKADTHKNNTCASCHMPFMMSCENFYAVQFQDNAGFDTQRRSHIWKIMVDPKEKSLVPGAASTDKRDGKDWHFERDKNGHNYVDLMWACARTSWADKDMKDNKGCHSPVLSELKPTLHFKNQKQVYDEVMGWQTPVKNEFSEVKIGIEGIYSLLETKKLDPSDKARVYELVQNAQEIIDMVEKDGSWGMHGFKFTKQRLDASKEYIKEAQRILNKNL
;
A
#
# COMPACT_ATOMS: atom_id res chain seq x y z
N LEU A 1 -7.84 -19.69 -6.70
CA LEU A 1 -7.81 -20.97 -5.95
C LEU A 1 -8.40 -20.86 -4.51
N MET A 2 -8.82 -19.68 -4.02
CA MET A 2 -9.35 -19.55 -2.64
C MET A 2 -10.89 -19.60 -2.48
N ARG A 3 -11.70 -19.42 -3.53
CA ARG A 3 -13.16 -19.71 -3.47
C ARG A 3 -13.47 -21.20 -3.35
N ALA A 4 -12.55 -22.04 -3.81
CA ALA A 4 -12.56 -23.49 -3.59
C ALA A 4 -11.64 -23.89 -2.43
N ASN A 5 -11.38 -22.99 -1.47
CA ASN A 5 -10.73 -23.39 -0.23
C ASN A 5 -11.64 -24.41 0.46
N PRO A 6 -11.22 -25.67 0.64
CA PRO A 6 -12.05 -26.69 1.29
C PRO A 6 -12.48 -26.28 2.71
N LEU A 7 -11.72 -25.38 3.35
CA LEU A 7 -12.05 -24.82 4.67
C LEU A 7 -13.31 -23.93 4.66
N ASN A 8 -13.75 -23.45 3.49
CA ASN A 8 -14.98 -22.67 3.33
C ASN A 8 -16.21 -23.54 3.06
N ASN A 9 -16.08 -24.88 3.10
CA ASN A 9 -17.22 -25.76 2.86
C ASN A 9 -18.33 -25.51 3.89
N GLY A 10 -19.57 -25.32 3.40
CA GLY A 10 -20.72 -24.92 4.22
C GLY A 10 -20.78 -23.44 4.63
N LYS A 11 -19.80 -22.61 4.23
CA LYS A 11 -19.71 -21.17 4.54
C LYS A 11 -19.66 -20.33 3.27
N LEU A 12 -20.78 -20.29 2.54
CA LEU A 12 -20.89 -19.61 1.25
C LEU A 12 -20.65 -18.10 1.34
N ASP A 13 -20.89 -17.50 2.51
CA ASP A 13 -20.59 -16.12 2.83
C ASP A 13 -19.09 -15.80 2.65
N LEU A 14 -18.20 -16.74 2.98
CA LEU A 14 -16.75 -16.57 2.81
C LEU A 14 -16.31 -16.61 1.33
N SER A 15 -17.18 -17.07 0.44
CA SER A 15 -16.96 -17.09 -1.00
C SER A 15 -17.56 -15.87 -1.72
N LEU A 16 -18.16 -14.92 -1.00
CA LEU A 16 -18.64 -13.67 -1.60
C LEU A 16 -17.50 -12.90 -2.28
N SER A 17 -17.84 -12.14 -3.32
CA SER A 17 -16.97 -11.15 -3.96
C SER A 17 -17.80 -9.89 -4.15
N SER A 18 -17.25 -8.90 -4.85
CA SER A 18 -18.01 -7.75 -5.34
C SER A 18 -18.71 -8.06 -6.65
N LYS A 19 -19.69 -7.23 -7.03
CA LYS A 19 -20.18 -7.20 -8.41
C LYS A 19 -19.04 -6.75 -9.34
N PHE A 20 -18.84 -7.46 -10.44
CA PHE A 20 -17.94 -7.06 -11.52
C PHE A 20 -18.74 -6.57 -12.73
N LYS A 21 -18.21 -5.55 -13.41
CA LYS A 21 -18.66 -5.05 -14.71
C LYS A 21 -17.61 -5.49 -15.73
N SER A 22 -17.90 -6.61 -16.39
CA SER A 22 -16.93 -7.40 -17.13
C SER A 22 -15.73 -7.79 -16.26
N MET A 23 -14.54 -7.21 -16.49
CA MET A 23 -13.30 -7.62 -15.80
C MET A 23 -12.93 -6.72 -14.62
N GLY A 24 -13.56 -5.55 -14.50
CA GLY A 24 -13.33 -4.61 -13.41
C GLY A 24 -14.39 -4.73 -12.29
N PRO A 25 -14.03 -4.53 -11.01
CA PRO A 25 -15.01 -4.42 -9.94
C PRO A 25 -15.94 -3.22 -10.20
N GLY A 26 -17.24 -3.39 -10.00
CA GLY A 26 -18.23 -2.34 -10.31
C GLY A 26 -18.17 -1.17 -9.33
N CYS A 27 -18.55 0.02 -9.77
CA CYS A 27 -18.86 1.15 -8.87
C CYS A 27 -19.94 0.78 -7.84
N GLY A 28 -19.92 1.40 -6.66
CA GLY A 28 -20.88 1.10 -5.59
C GLY A 28 -20.61 -0.23 -4.86
N SER A 29 -19.43 -0.82 -5.05
CA SER A 29 -19.02 -2.08 -4.40
C SER A 29 -18.04 -1.89 -3.23
N GLU A 30 -17.88 -0.67 -2.74
CA GLU A 30 -17.00 -0.34 -1.61
C GLU A 30 -17.36 -1.16 -0.36
N GLY A 31 -18.65 -1.44 -0.15
CA GLY A 31 -19.14 -2.30 0.93
C GLY A 31 -18.60 -3.73 0.86
N SER A 32 -18.81 -4.43 -0.27
CA SER A 32 -18.34 -5.81 -0.46
C SER A 32 -16.82 -5.91 -0.59
N GLN A 33 -16.14 -4.85 -1.05
CA GLN A 33 -14.68 -4.76 -1.00
C GLN A 33 -14.19 -4.70 0.44
N SER A 34 -14.77 -3.80 1.25
CA SER A 34 -14.34 -3.59 2.63
C SER A 34 -14.65 -4.79 3.54
N TYR A 35 -15.71 -5.55 3.27
CA TYR A 35 -16.12 -6.70 4.09
C TYR A 35 -14.98 -7.70 4.34
N PHE A 36 -14.05 -7.83 3.40
CA PHE A 36 -12.91 -8.75 3.49
C PHE A 36 -11.59 -7.99 3.68
N THR A 37 -11.55 -7.16 4.72
CA THR A 37 -10.37 -6.39 5.09
C THR A 37 -10.20 -6.37 6.60
N ALA A 38 -8.96 -6.22 7.05
CA ALA A 38 -8.65 -6.05 8.46
C ALA A 38 -9.42 -4.87 9.10
N HIS A 39 -9.70 -3.80 8.35
CA HIS A 39 -10.50 -2.68 8.86
C HIS A 39 -11.93 -3.12 9.24
N TYR A 40 -12.59 -3.89 8.37
CA TYR A 40 -13.95 -4.35 8.63
C TYR A 40 -14.00 -5.38 9.77
N ASP A 41 -13.00 -6.28 9.83
CA ASP A 41 -12.81 -7.23 10.94
C ASP A 41 -12.66 -6.51 12.29
N LYS A 42 -12.02 -5.33 12.30
CA LYS A 42 -11.88 -4.46 13.48
C LYS A 42 -13.09 -3.55 13.71
N GLY A 43 -14.21 -3.79 13.03
CA GLY A 43 -15.46 -3.07 13.26
C GLY A 43 -15.58 -1.73 12.53
N MET A 44 -14.61 -1.35 11.68
CA MET A 44 -14.71 -0.12 10.89
C MET A 44 -15.81 -0.27 9.82
N ARG A 45 -16.55 0.81 9.58
CA ARG A 45 -17.61 0.92 8.57
C ARG A 45 -17.46 2.22 7.80
N CYS A 46 -18.28 2.45 6.77
CA CYS A 46 -18.25 3.67 5.96
C CYS A 46 -18.26 4.93 6.85
N VAL A 47 -19.17 4.99 7.83
CA VAL A 47 -19.36 6.14 8.73
C VAL A 47 -18.24 6.32 9.76
N THR A 48 -17.35 5.35 9.92
CA THR A 48 -16.12 5.51 10.72
C THR A 48 -15.21 6.55 10.08
N CYS A 49 -15.10 6.55 8.75
CA CYS A 49 -14.20 7.44 8.01
C CYS A 49 -14.93 8.57 7.30
N HIS A 50 -16.14 8.35 6.78
CA HIS A 50 -16.83 9.33 5.94
C HIS A 50 -17.84 10.18 6.71
N ASP A 51 -17.90 11.45 6.33
CA ASP A 51 -19.10 12.25 6.55
C ASP A 51 -20.26 11.72 5.67
N PRO A 52 -21.44 11.45 6.26
CA PRO A 52 -22.55 10.90 5.49
C PRO A 52 -23.27 11.95 4.63
N HIS A 53 -23.01 13.24 4.82
CA HIS A 53 -23.66 14.33 4.09
C HIS A 53 -22.73 14.90 3.01
N ASP A 54 -21.52 15.32 3.38
CA ASP A 54 -20.54 15.91 2.47
C ASP A 54 -19.66 14.83 1.80
N ASN A 55 -20.29 14.07 0.89
CA ASN A 55 -19.66 12.95 0.19
C ASN A 55 -18.92 13.35 -1.11
N THR A 56 -19.00 14.62 -1.50
CA THR A 56 -18.39 15.14 -2.75
C THR A 56 -17.24 16.09 -2.46
N GLY A 57 -17.37 16.92 -1.42
CA GLY A 57 -16.39 17.93 -1.02
C GLY A 57 -16.32 19.14 -1.94
N ASN A 58 -15.40 20.05 -1.60
CA ASN A 58 -15.19 21.30 -2.34
C ASN A 58 -14.28 21.08 -3.58
N VAL A 59 -14.84 20.42 -4.60
CA VAL A 59 -14.21 20.22 -5.91
C VAL A 59 -14.79 21.18 -6.95
N VAL A 60 -13.99 21.53 -7.95
CA VAL A 60 -14.35 22.53 -8.98
C VAL A 60 -14.01 22.03 -10.38
N GLY A 61 -14.58 22.67 -11.40
CA GLY A 61 -14.27 22.37 -12.81
C GLY A 61 -12.85 22.74 -13.23
N ASP A 62 -12.39 22.12 -14.32
CA ASP A 62 -11.06 22.33 -14.89
C ASP A 62 -11.12 23.44 -15.96
N LYS A 63 -10.61 24.62 -15.62
CA LYS A 63 -10.63 25.79 -16.51
C LYS A 63 -9.79 25.64 -17.78
N SER A 64 -8.94 24.61 -17.87
CA SER A 64 -8.16 24.34 -19.07
C SER A 64 -8.97 23.63 -20.17
N VAL A 65 -10.12 23.06 -19.84
CA VAL A 65 -10.95 22.33 -20.79
C VAL A 65 -11.79 23.31 -21.62
N THR A 66 -11.54 23.33 -22.93
CA THR A 66 -12.34 24.05 -23.91
C THR A 66 -13.26 23.06 -24.64
N GLY A 67 -14.52 22.99 -24.21
CA GLY A 67 -15.55 22.15 -24.83
C GLY A 67 -16.73 22.98 -25.28
N MET A 68 -17.45 22.53 -26.31
CA MET A 68 -18.60 23.27 -26.88
C MET A 68 -19.65 23.66 -25.82
N ASN A 69 -19.88 22.78 -24.84
CA ASN A 69 -20.89 22.97 -23.78
C ASN A 69 -20.32 22.81 -22.37
N TYR A 70 -19.00 22.70 -22.21
CA TYR A 70 -18.40 22.53 -20.88
C TYR A 70 -18.29 23.88 -20.19
N ASN A 71 -18.88 24.01 -19.00
CA ASN A 71 -18.77 25.19 -18.15
C ASN A 71 -18.01 24.81 -16.87
N PRO A 72 -16.79 25.34 -16.62
CA PRO A 72 -15.99 25.00 -15.43
C PRO A 72 -16.47 25.65 -14.13
N ASP A 73 -17.37 26.64 -14.19
CA ASP A 73 -17.72 27.51 -13.07
C ASP A 73 -19.00 27.08 -12.31
N GLN A 74 -19.39 25.79 -12.39
CA GLN A 74 -20.59 25.25 -11.68
C GLN A 74 -20.21 24.41 -10.43
N GLY A 75 -19.08 24.70 -9.81
CA GLY A 75 -18.60 23.99 -8.62
C GLY A 75 -18.43 22.48 -8.88
N TYR A 76 -18.99 21.65 -8.01
CA TYR A 76 -18.85 20.19 -8.12
C TYR A 76 -19.55 19.58 -9.34
N LEU A 77 -20.57 20.26 -9.91
CA LEU A 77 -21.24 19.80 -11.12
C LEU A 77 -20.31 19.81 -12.34
N SER A 78 -19.28 20.66 -12.32
CA SER A 78 -18.25 20.75 -13.37
C SER A 78 -17.02 19.89 -13.09
N ALA A 79 -16.90 19.30 -11.91
CA ALA A 79 -15.67 18.66 -11.44
C ALA A 79 -15.51 17.25 -12.01
N PHE A 80 -14.27 16.90 -12.38
CA PHE A 80 -13.91 15.52 -12.77
C PHE A 80 -13.53 14.63 -11.59
N TYR A 81 -13.38 15.21 -10.40
CA TYR A 81 -12.85 14.55 -9.22
C TYR A 81 -13.84 14.58 -8.07
N THR A 82 -13.63 13.71 -7.09
CA THR A 82 -14.34 13.75 -5.81
C THR A 82 -13.33 13.90 -4.67
N LYS A 83 -13.72 14.61 -3.61
CA LYS A 83 -12.94 14.74 -2.38
C LYS A 83 -13.87 14.65 -1.17
N PRO A 84 -14.43 13.46 -0.89
CA PRO A 84 -15.37 13.29 0.23
C PRO A 84 -14.78 13.83 1.53
N LYS A 85 -15.62 14.44 2.38
CA LYS A 85 -15.17 14.90 3.69
C LYS A 85 -14.90 13.69 4.59
N ILE A 86 -13.68 13.64 5.12
CA ILE A 86 -13.18 12.52 5.93
C ILE A 86 -13.13 12.93 7.41
N LYS A 87 -13.71 12.10 8.27
CA LYS A 87 -13.68 12.19 9.75
C LYS A 87 -12.41 11.58 10.36
N LYS A 88 -11.85 10.56 9.70
CA LYS A 88 -10.63 9.87 10.11
C LYS A 88 -9.73 9.62 8.92
N ASP A 89 -8.58 10.27 8.91
CA ASP A 89 -7.51 10.06 7.94
C ASP A 89 -6.70 8.82 8.33
N CYS A 90 -5.95 8.24 7.38
CA CYS A 90 -5.05 7.11 7.63
C CYS A 90 -4.06 7.44 8.76
N LYS A 91 -3.52 8.67 8.78
CA LYS A 91 -2.54 9.10 9.79
C LYS A 91 -3.09 9.21 11.21
N ASP A 92 -4.42 9.25 11.38
CA ASP A 92 -5.05 9.32 12.70
C ASP A 92 -4.97 7.99 13.46
N CYS A 93 -4.67 6.89 12.77
CA CYS A 93 -4.53 5.56 13.37
C CYS A 93 -3.17 4.89 13.04
N HIS A 94 -2.50 5.34 11.98
CA HIS A 94 -1.22 4.79 11.52
C HIS A 94 -0.07 5.78 11.76
N GLU A 95 0.13 6.14 13.02
CA GLU A 95 1.08 7.19 13.43
C GLU A 95 2.52 6.87 13.03
N THR A 96 2.97 5.62 13.19
CA THR A 96 4.34 5.21 12.82
C THR A 96 4.56 5.30 11.32
N GLN A 97 3.59 4.84 10.53
CA GLN A 97 3.62 4.96 9.07
C GLN A 97 3.62 6.42 8.63
N ALA A 98 2.75 7.25 9.23
CA ALA A 98 2.67 8.68 8.95
C ALA A 98 3.97 9.41 9.33
N TYR A 99 4.59 9.03 10.44
CA TYR A 99 5.88 9.57 10.87
C TYR A 99 6.97 9.27 9.85
N ILE A 100 7.13 8.01 9.41
CA ILE A 100 8.14 7.65 8.41
C ILE A 100 7.83 8.31 7.06
N ALA A 101 6.57 8.32 6.63
CA ALA A 101 6.14 8.99 5.40
C ALA A 101 6.42 10.50 5.41
N SER A 102 6.32 11.16 6.57
CA SER A 102 6.69 12.58 6.73
C SER A 102 8.19 12.85 6.51
N LYS A 103 9.03 11.80 6.55
CA LYS A 103 10.47 11.84 6.28
C LYS A 103 10.83 11.27 4.92
N ALA A 104 9.85 10.89 4.11
CA ALA A 104 10.07 10.40 2.76
C ALA A 104 10.67 11.51 1.89
N ASP A 105 11.48 11.11 0.90
CA ASP A 105 12.03 12.02 -0.11
C ASP A 105 11.28 11.83 -1.44
N THR A 106 11.31 10.61 -1.98
CA THR A 106 10.73 10.26 -3.29
C THR A 106 9.22 10.48 -3.37
N HIS A 107 8.47 10.00 -2.37
CA HIS A 107 6.99 10.04 -2.35
C HIS A 107 6.46 11.04 -1.32
N LYS A 108 7.20 12.11 -1.02
CA LYS A 108 6.85 13.06 0.06
C LYS A 108 5.53 13.81 -0.15
N ASN A 109 5.09 13.94 -1.40
CA ASN A 109 3.84 14.62 -1.78
C ASN A 109 2.66 13.66 -1.97
N ASN A 110 2.90 12.35 -1.81
CA ASN A 110 1.86 11.35 -1.96
C ASN A 110 0.95 11.32 -0.72
N THR A 111 -0.36 11.15 -0.95
CA THR A 111 -1.30 10.78 0.11
C THR A 111 -1.19 9.28 0.40
N CYS A 112 -1.59 8.83 1.59
CA CYS A 112 -1.65 7.39 1.89
C CYS A 112 -2.57 6.66 0.90
N ALA A 113 -3.70 7.27 0.56
CA ALA A 113 -4.66 6.74 -0.40
C ALA A 113 -4.07 6.58 -1.81
N SER A 114 -3.06 7.38 -2.19
CA SER A 114 -2.46 7.31 -3.53
C SER A 114 -1.87 5.94 -3.84
N CYS A 115 -1.33 5.18 -2.90
CA CYS A 115 -0.83 3.82 -3.16
C CYS A 115 -1.86 2.75 -2.73
N HIS A 116 -2.55 2.98 -1.62
CA HIS A 116 -3.37 1.96 -0.95
C HIS A 116 -4.79 1.86 -1.50
N MET A 117 -5.28 2.88 -2.20
CA MET A 117 -6.64 2.95 -2.71
C MET A 117 -6.64 3.38 -4.18
N PRO A 118 -6.06 2.59 -5.11
CA PRO A 118 -6.07 2.94 -6.52
C PRO A 118 -7.48 2.89 -7.11
N PHE A 119 -7.67 3.61 -8.21
CA PHE A 119 -8.93 3.60 -8.95
C PHE A 119 -9.05 2.31 -9.78
N MET A 120 -9.48 1.22 -9.15
CA MET A 120 -9.61 -0.10 -9.79
C MET A 120 -10.98 -0.34 -10.41
N MET A 121 -11.98 0.48 -10.07
CA MET A 121 -13.39 0.14 -10.26
C MET A 121 -13.94 0.73 -11.56
N SER A 122 -14.64 -0.12 -12.29
CA SER A 122 -15.40 0.22 -13.49
C SER A 122 -16.76 0.81 -13.11
N CYS A 123 -17.00 2.05 -13.50
CA CYS A 123 -18.33 2.63 -13.45
C CYS A 123 -19.11 2.34 -14.74
N GLU A 124 -18.40 2.30 -15.86
CA GLU A 124 -18.98 2.39 -17.21
C GLU A 124 -19.21 1.03 -17.86
N ASN A 125 -18.64 -0.04 -17.30
CA ASN A 125 -18.54 -1.34 -17.96
C ASN A 125 -17.88 -1.23 -19.35
N PHE A 126 -16.87 -0.38 -19.50
CA PHE A 126 -16.25 -0.13 -20.79
C PHE A 126 -15.20 -1.21 -21.11
N TYR A 127 -15.67 -2.45 -21.25
CA TYR A 127 -14.83 -3.65 -21.36
C TYR A 127 -13.87 -3.65 -22.57
N ALA A 128 -14.15 -2.83 -23.59
CA ALA A 128 -13.28 -2.65 -24.74
C ALA A 128 -11.87 -2.17 -24.35
N VAL A 129 -11.76 -1.40 -23.25
CA VAL A 129 -10.49 -0.85 -22.76
C VAL A 129 -10.03 -1.48 -21.44
N GLN A 130 -10.68 -2.56 -20.99
CA GLN A 130 -10.28 -3.28 -19.77
C GLN A 130 -9.11 -4.25 -20.07
N PHE A 131 -7.96 -3.94 -19.50
CA PHE A 131 -6.71 -4.72 -19.54
C PHE A 131 -6.16 -4.79 -18.11
N GLN A 132 -6.85 -5.57 -17.27
CA GLN A 132 -6.66 -5.53 -15.81
C GLN A 132 -5.22 -5.84 -15.35
N ASP A 133 -4.50 -6.72 -16.07
CA ASP A 133 -3.10 -7.03 -15.78
C ASP A 133 -2.14 -5.84 -15.97
N ASN A 134 -2.55 -4.86 -16.80
CA ASN A 134 -1.89 -3.59 -17.03
C ASN A 134 -2.45 -2.46 -16.15
N ALA A 135 -3.36 -2.77 -15.22
CA ALA A 135 -4.00 -1.82 -14.30
C ALA A 135 -4.69 -0.63 -15.01
N GLY A 136 -5.47 -0.91 -16.05
CA GLY A 136 -6.23 0.10 -16.80
C GLY A 136 -7.23 -0.53 -17.79
N PHE A 137 -8.02 0.24 -18.54
CA PHE A 137 -8.10 1.71 -18.55
C PHE A 137 -9.48 2.24 -18.12
N ASP A 138 -10.45 1.36 -17.82
CA ASP A 138 -11.76 1.71 -17.24
C ASP A 138 -11.65 1.76 -15.70
N THR A 139 -11.26 2.94 -15.19
CA THR A 139 -10.73 3.13 -13.83
C THR A 139 -11.33 4.37 -13.16
N GLN A 140 -12.64 4.35 -12.90
CA GLN A 140 -13.40 5.53 -12.47
C GLN A 140 -13.68 5.65 -10.97
N ARG A 141 -13.64 4.55 -10.21
CA ARG A 141 -13.91 4.58 -8.76
C ARG A 141 -12.79 3.96 -7.93
N ARG A 142 -12.66 4.50 -6.71
CA ARG A 142 -11.56 4.22 -5.78
C ARG A 142 -11.80 2.94 -4.99
N SER A 143 -10.83 2.02 -5.00
CA SER A 143 -10.93 0.77 -4.24
C SER A 143 -10.89 1.00 -2.73
N HIS A 144 -11.56 0.12 -1.98
CA HIS A 144 -11.62 0.14 -0.52
C HIS A 144 -11.08 -1.19 0.05
N ILE A 145 -9.81 -1.46 -0.28
CA ILE A 145 -9.12 -2.73 0.03
C ILE A 145 -7.90 -2.50 0.94
N TRP A 146 -7.14 -1.42 0.70
CA TRP A 146 -5.98 -0.96 1.48
C TRP A 146 -4.75 -1.88 1.49
N LYS A 147 -4.91 -3.18 1.70
CA LYS A 147 -3.80 -4.13 1.75
C LYS A 147 -3.09 -4.21 0.40
N ILE A 148 -1.80 -3.91 0.36
CA ILE A 148 -0.96 -4.13 -0.83
C ILE A 148 -0.30 -5.52 -0.76
N MET A 149 -0.37 -6.26 -1.86
CA MET A 149 0.31 -7.54 -2.07
C MET A 149 1.63 -7.32 -2.81
N VAL A 150 2.74 -7.68 -2.18
CA VAL A 150 4.08 -7.58 -2.77
C VAL A 150 4.47 -8.93 -3.34
N ASP A 151 4.16 -9.14 -4.62
CA ASP A 151 4.44 -10.39 -5.35
C ASP A 151 4.68 -10.09 -6.84
N PRO A 152 5.57 -10.81 -7.55
CA PRO A 152 5.84 -10.54 -8.96
C PRO A 152 4.71 -10.93 -9.92
N LYS A 153 3.75 -11.75 -9.49
CA LYS A 153 2.75 -12.40 -10.36
C LYS A 153 1.32 -12.31 -9.85
N GLU A 154 1.08 -12.38 -8.55
CA GLU A 154 -0.28 -12.44 -7.97
C GLU A 154 -1.12 -11.24 -8.39
N LYS A 155 -2.36 -11.49 -8.84
CA LYS A 155 -3.28 -10.47 -9.35
C LYS A 155 -4.47 -10.30 -8.43
N SER A 156 -4.89 -9.05 -8.23
CA SER A 156 -6.06 -8.72 -7.42
C SER A 156 -7.35 -9.19 -8.08
N LEU A 157 -7.41 -9.07 -9.41
CA LEU A 157 -8.58 -9.33 -10.24
C LEU A 157 -8.26 -10.52 -11.15
N VAL A 158 -9.07 -11.57 -11.09
CA VAL A 158 -8.84 -12.80 -11.86
C VAL A 158 -10.12 -13.28 -12.53
N PRO A 159 -10.02 -13.93 -13.72
CA PRO A 159 -11.16 -14.56 -14.36
C PRO A 159 -11.64 -15.77 -13.55
N GLY A 160 -12.93 -16.11 -13.67
CA GLY A 160 -13.46 -17.33 -13.08
C GLY A 160 -13.07 -18.57 -13.89
N ALA A 161 -13.21 -19.76 -13.28
CA ALA A 161 -12.83 -21.03 -13.91
C ALA A 161 -13.60 -21.37 -15.20
N ALA A 162 -14.77 -20.76 -15.42
CA ALA A 162 -15.56 -20.91 -16.63
C ALA A 162 -15.09 -20.03 -17.81
N SER A 163 -14.11 -19.15 -17.58
CA SER A 163 -13.50 -18.33 -18.62
C SER A 163 -12.64 -19.20 -19.54
N THR A 164 -12.83 -19.04 -20.84
CA THR A 164 -12.11 -19.77 -21.90
C THR A 164 -11.21 -18.84 -22.72
N ASP A 165 -11.40 -17.53 -22.58
CA ASP A 165 -10.61 -16.50 -23.24
C ASP A 165 -10.33 -15.35 -22.27
N LYS A 166 -9.14 -14.74 -22.36
CA LYS A 166 -8.71 -13.67 -21.44
C LYS A 166 -9.60 -12.43 -21.47
N ARG A 167 -10.46 -12.29 -22.48
CA ARG A 167 -11.34 -11.13 -22.69
C ARG A 167 -12.83 -11.46 -22.61
N ASP A 168 -13.21 -12.72 -22.36
CA ASP A 168 -14.63 -13.11 -22.30
C ASP A 168 -15.39 -12.58 -21.07
N GLY A 169 -14.67 -12.04 -20.09
CA GLY A 169 -15.23 -11.36 -18.93
C GLY A 169 -16.02 -12.28 -17.98
N LYS A 170 -15.89 -13.60 -18.10
CA LYS A 170 -16.69 -14.55 -17.31
C LYS A 170 -16.21 -14.66 -15.86
N ASP A 171 -17.16 -14.45 -14.95
CA ASP A 171 -17.02 -14.70 -13.51
C ASP A 171 -15.77 -14.07 -12.88
N TRP A 172 -15.35 -12.91 -13.36
CA TRP A 172 -14.25 -12.18 -12.75
C TRP A 172 -14.55 -11.84 -11.29
N HIS A 173 -13.53 -11.97 -10.44
CA HIS A 173 -13.65 -11.76 -9.01
C HIS A 173 -12.36 -11.25 -8.39
N PHE A 174 -12.44 -10.82 -7.13
CA PHE A 174 -11.26 -10.58 -6.31
C PHE A 174 -10.65 -11.91 -5.87
N GLU A 175 -9.35 -12.09 -6.04
CA GLU A 175 -8.62 -13.16 -5.38
C GLU A 175 -8.32 -12.79 -3.91
N ARG A 176 -8.07 -13.80 -3.07
CA ARG A 176 -7.84 -13.62 -1.64
C ARG A 176 -6.41 -13.93 -1.24
N ASP A 177 -5.95 -13.22 -0.20
CA ASP A 177 -4.71 -13.56 0.47
C ASP A 177 -4.91 -14.73 1.45
N LYS A 178 -3.82 -15.21 2.03
CA LYS A 178 -3.84 -16.33 2.99
C LYS A 178 -4.74 -16.11 4.22
N ASN A 179 -5.12 -14.86 4.52
CA ASN A 179 -6.01 -14.52 5.62
C ASN A 179 -7.48 -14.38 5.17
N GLY A 180 -7.76 -14.64 3.88
CA GLY A 180 -9.09 -14.47 3.30
C GLY A 180 -9.43 -13.02 2.95
N HIS A 181 -8.46 -12.10 2.96
CA HIS A 181 -8.69 -10.68 2.66
C HIS A 181 -8.47 -10.37 1.18
N ASN A 182 -9.17 -9.34 0.70
CA ASN A 182 -8.86 -8.73 -0.60
C ASN A 182 -7.49 -8.04 -0.52
N TYR A 183 -6.81 -7.92 -1.66
CA TYR A 183 -5.55 -7.17 -1.76
C TYR A 183 -5.47 -6.36 -3.06
N VAL A 184 -4.55 -5.40 -3.07
CA VAL A 184 -4.14 -4.58 -4.21
C VAL A 184 -2.75 -5.05 -4.64
N ASP A 185 -2.62 -5.58 -5.85
CA ASP A 185 -1.32 -5.95 -6.41
C ASP A 185 -0.48 -4.71 -6.79
N LEU A 186 0.82 -4.91 -6.95
CA LEU A 186 1.77 -3.83 -7.20
C LEU A 186 1.50 -3.07 -8.51
N MET A 187 0.90 -3.70 -9.52
CA MET A 187 0.59 -3.00 -10.76
C MET A 187 -0.50 -1.95 -10.51
N TRP A 188 -1.56 -2.31 -9.77
CA TRP A 188 -2.59 -1.35 -9.36
C TRP A 188 -2.07 -0.30 -8.38
N ALA A 189 -1.23 -0.69 -7.42
CA ALA A 189 -0.71 0.24 -6.42
C ALA A 189 0.20 1.31 -7.02
N CYS A 190 1.07 0.96 -7.98
CA CYS A 190 2.14 1.86 -8.44
C CYS A 190 1.96 2.37 -9.88
N ALA A 191 1.41 1.55 -10.78
CA ALA A 191 1.51 1.72 -12.22
C ALA A 191 0.15 1.82 -12.94
N ARG A 192 -0.95 1.93 -12.18
CA ARG A 192 -2.30 2.07 -12.74
C ARG A 192 -2.44 3.29 -13.63
N THR A 193 -3.36 3.21 -14.56
CA THR A 193 -3.73 4.34 -15.44
C THR A 193 -5.16 4.77 -15.14
N SER A 194 -5.34 6.02 -14.70
CA SER A 194 -6.66 6.60 -14.45
C SER A 194 -6.65 8.11 -14.65
N TRP A 195 -7.73 8.63 -15.24
CA TRP A 195 -8.01 10.07 -15.34
C TRP A 195 -8.91 10.58 -14.21
N ALA A 196 -9.46 9.67 -13.39
CA ALA A 196 -10.35 9.99 -12.27
C ALA A 196 -9.61 10.26 -10.96
N ASP A 197 -8.30 10.00 -10.91
CA ASP A 197 -7.47 10.12 -9.71
C ASP A 197 -6.73 11.46 -9.66
N LYS A 198 -7.20 12.37 -8.79
CA LYS A 198 -6.56 13.68 -8.58
C LYS A 198 -5.15 13.55 -7.99
N ASP A 199 -4.92 12.60 -7.10
CA ASP A 199 -3.60 12.40 -6.48
C ASP A 199 -2.61 11.92 -7.52
N MET A 200 -3.03 11.05 -8.45
CA MET A 200 -2.20 10.62 -9.57
C MET A 200 -1.89 11.78 -10.52
N LYS A 201 -2.88 12.62 -10.90
CA LYS A 201 -2.66 13.81 -11.73
C LYS A 201 -1.65 14.77 -11.08
N ASP A 202 -1.81 15.05 -9.79
CA ASP A 202 -0.94 15.99 -9.05
C ASP A 202 0.48 15.44 -8.83
N ASN A 203 0.65 14.12 -8.90
CA ASN A 203 1.93 13.44 -8.75
C ASN A 203 2.44 12.89 -10.08
N LYS A 204 2.34 13.71 -11.15
CA LYS A 204 2.97 13.46 -12.46
C LYS A 204 2.53 12.16 -13.13
N GLY A 205 1.29 11.73 -12.90
CA GLY A 205 0.76 10.48 -13.48
C GLY A 205 1.36 9.21 -12.88
N CYS A 206 2.00 9.26 -11.71
CA CYS A 206 2.66 8.13 -11.06
C CYS A 206 3.60 7.37 -12.04
N HIS A 207 3.53 6.03 -12.09
CA HIS A 207 4.37 5.20 -12.95
C HIS A 207 3.62 4.63 -14.16
N SER A 208 2.45 5.16 -14.50
CA SER A 208 1.68 4.75 -15.69
C SER A 208 2.50 4.98 -16.96
N PRO A 209 2.67 3.96 -17.84
CA PRO A 209 3.28 4.18 -19.15
C PRO A 209 2.50 5.11 -20.08
N VAL A 210 1.25 5.44 -19.74
CA VAL A 210 0.35 6.25 -20.56
C VAL A 210 0.32 7.70 -20.09
N LEU A 211 0.27 7.92 -18.77
CA LEU A 211 0.05 9.25 -18.19
C LEU A 211 1.24 9.81 -17.41
N SER A 212 2.30 9.01 -17.17
CA SER A 212 3.42 9.47 -16.38
C SER A 212 4.25 10.54 -17.10
N GLU A 213 4.44 11.66 -16.42
CA GLU A 213 5.34 12.75 -16.83
C GLU A 213 6.77 12.55 -16.27
N LEU A 214 7.00 11.43 -15.57
CA LEU A 214 8.34 11.06 -15.13
C LEU A 214 9.20 10.63 -16.33
N LYS A 215 10.52 10.54 -16.11
CA LYS A 215 11.43 9.98 -17.11
C LYS A 215 10.99 8.56 -17.51
N PRO A 216 11.16 8.12 -18.78
CA PRO A 216 10.68 6.82 -19.26
C PRO A 216 11.18 5.60 -18.48
N THR A 217 12.32 5.70 -17.79
CA THR A 217 12.83 4.61 -16.94
C THR A 217 11.98 4.37 -15.69
N LEU A 218 11.11 5.32 -15.32
CA LEU A 218 10.15 5.21 -14.23
C LEU A 218 8.73 4.87 -14.72
N HIS A 219 8.59 4.48 -16.00
CA HIS A 219 7.33 3.97 -16.54
C HIS A 219 7.30 2.46 -16.36
N PHE A 220 6.44 1.98 -15.46
CA PHE A 220 6.39 0.56 -15.11
C PHE A 220 5.40 -0.18 -16.00
N LYS A 221 5.90 -1.16 -16.76
CA LYS A 221 5.14 -1.81 -17.84
C LYS A 221 4.45 -3.10 -17.42
N ASN A 222 4.95 -3.73 -16.36
CA ASN A 222 4.41 -4.98 -15.82
C ASN A 222 4.72 -5.10 -14.33
N GLN A 223 3.99 -5.98 -13.65
CA GLN A 223 4.09 -6.16 -12.20
C GLN A 223 5.47 -6.64 -11.75
N LYS A 224 6.14 -7.50 -12.53
CA LYS A 224 7.48 -7.98 -12.17
C LYS A 224 8.47 -6.81 -12.08
N GLN A 225 8.42 -5.87 -13.01
CA GLN A 225 9.25 -4.67 -12.96
C GLN A 225 8.99 -3.86 -11.68
N VAL A 226 7.72 -3.66 -11.30
CA VAL A 226 7.38 -2.97 -10.04
C VAL A 226 7.92 -3.76 -8.84
N TYR A 227 7.75 -5.08 -8.84
CA TYR A 227 8.24 -5.96 -7.78
C TYR A 227 9.76 -5.87 -7.62
N ASP A 228 10.52 -5.88 -8.72
CA ASP A 228 11.98 -5.80 -8.69
C ASP A 228 12.44 -4.46 -8.06
N GLU A 229 11.79 -3.34 -8.37
CA GLU A 229 12.05 -2.03 -7.74
C GLU A 229 11.71 -2.05 -6.24
N VAL A 230 10.55 -2.62 -5.87
CA VAL A 230 10.15 -2.78 -4.45
C VAL A 230 11.16 -3.65 -3.69
N MET A 231 11.64 -4.74 -4.29
CA MET A 231 12.67 -5.58 -3.69
C MET A 231 14.02 -4.88 -3.57
N GLY A 232 14.34 -3.99 -4.51
CA GLY A 232 15.53 -3.12 -4.42
C GLY A 232 15.55 -2.26 -3.15
N TRP A 233 14.38 -1.88 -2.62
CA TRP A 233 14.27 -1.17 -1.35
C TRP A 233 14.07 -2.10 -0.15
N GLN A 234 13.16 -3.07 -0.24
CA GLN A 234 12.81 -3.91 0.91
C GLN A 234 13.92 -4.88 1.32
N THR A 235 14.68 -5.42 0.36
CA THR A 235 15.72 -6.42 0.64
C THR A 235 16.82 -5.89 1.57
N PRO A 236 17.50 -4.77 1.25
CA PRO A 236 18.53 -4.25 2.16
C PRO A 236 17.98 -3.87 3.54
N VAL A 237 16.76 -3.31 3.60
CA VAL A 237 16.10 -2.97 4.87
C VAL A 237 15.84 -4.22 5.72
N LYS A 238 15.27 -5.28 5.14
CA LYS A 238 14.99 -6.54 5.86
C LYS A 238 16.28 -7.24 6.32
N ASN A 239 17.32 -7.24 5.49
CA ASN A 239 18.61 -7.84 5.84
C ASN A 239 19.22 -7.15 7.06
N GLU A 240 19.28 -5.82 7.06
CA GLU A 240 19.85 -5.06 8.18
C GLU A 240 19.00 -5.13 9.43
N PHE A 241 17.67 -5.08 9.29
CA PHE A 241 16.75 -5.32 10.39
C PHE A 241 17.04 -6.66 11.09
N SER A 242 17.23 -7.72 10.30
CA SER A 242 17.49 -9.07 10.81
C SER A 242 18.86 -9.16 11.50
N GLU A 243 19.89 -8.56 10.92
CA GLU A 243 21.24 -8.49 11.50
C GLU A 243 21.25 -7.77 12.86
N VAL A 244 20.59 -6.61 12.93
CA VAL A 244 20.49 -5.84 14.18
C VAL A 244 19.70 -6.61 15.23
N LYS A 245 18.58 -7.24 14.87
CA LYS A 245 17.77 -8.04 15.80
C LYS A 245 18.56 -9.21 16.40
N ILE A 246 19.27 -9.97 15.57
CA ILE A 246 20.17 -11.05 16.01
C ILE A 246 21.28 -10.49 16.93
N GLY A 247 21.83 -9.32 16.58
CA GLY A 247 22.84 -8.63 17.38
C GLY A 247 22.33 -8.25 18.78
N ILE A 248 21.10 -7.75 18.89
CA ILE A 248 20.45 -7.41 20.17
C ILE A 248 20.30 -8.67 21.04
N GLU A 249 19.73 -9.74 20.48
CA GLU A 249 19.51 -11.01 21.20
C GLU A 249 20.84 -11.62 21.69
N GLY A 250 21.87 -11.59 20.85
CA GLY A 250 23.21 -12.06 21.20
C GLY A 250 23.87 -11.25 22.32
N ILE A 251 23.72 -9.92 22.30
CA ILE A 251 24.24 -9.06 23.38
C ILE A 251 23.54 -9.33 24.71
N TYR A 252 22.21 -9.45 24.73
CA TYR A 252 21.50 -9.77 25.96
C TYR A 252 21.93 -11.11 26.55
N SER A 253 22.11 -12.13 25.72
CA SER A 253 22.63 -13.44 26.14
C SER A 253 24.02 -13.35 26.79
N LEU A 254 24.89 -12.50 26.26
CA LEU A 254 26.22 -12.27 26.85
C LEU A 254 26.14 -11.51 28.19
N LEU A 255 25.22 -10.55 28.32
CA LEU A 255 25.03 -9.76 29.54
C LEU A 255 24.51 -10.57 30.73
N GLU A 256 23.90 -11.73 30.50
CA GLU A 256 23.45 -12.65 31.57
C GLU A 256 24.62 -13.31 32.30
N THR A 257 25.75 -13.53 31.60
CA THR A 257 26.88 -14.30 32.13
C THR A 257 28.13 -13.46 32.35
N LYS A 258 28.33 -12.40 31.55
CA LYS A 258 29.50 -11.52 31.69
C LYS A 258 29.31 -10.47 32.78
N LYS A 259 30.39 -10.28 33.55
CA LYS A 259 30.56 -9.09 34.38
C LYS A 259 31.26 -8.02 33.54
N LEU A 260 30.68 -6.82 33.55
CA LEU A 260 31.26 -5.61 32.97
C LEU A 260 31.39 -4.57 34.07
N ASP A 261 32.32 -3.65 33.90
CA ASP A 261 32.38 -2.45 34.75
C ASP A 261 31.07 -1.65 34.64
N PRO A 262 30.64 -0.97 35.72
CA PRO A 262 29.34 -0.29 35.73
C PRO A 262 29.13 0.70 34.57
N SER A 263 30.17 1.46 34.19
CA SER A 263 30.11 2.42 33.09
C SER A 263 29.95 1.74 31.73
N ASP A 264 30.72 0.67 31.48
CA ASP A 264 30.63 -0.11 30.25
C ASP A 264 29.28 -0.83 30.14
N LYS A 265 28.80 -1.39 31.25
CA LYS A 265 27.47 -2.02 31.33
C LYS A 265 26.38 -1.01 30.97
N ALA A 266 26.39 0.17 31.57
CA ALA A 266 25.43 1.23 31.27
C ALA A 266 25.45 1.62 29.78
N ARG A 267 26.64 1.80 29.21
CA ARG A 267 26.80 2.14 27.79
C ARG A 267 26.29 1.04 26.86
N VAL A 268 26.55 -0.23 27.17
CA VAL A 268 26.04 -1.36 26.38
C VAL A 268 24.51 -1.41 26.41
N TYR A 269 23.88 -1.23 27.58
CA TYR A 269 22.41 -1.19 27.68
C TYR A 269 21.81 -0.03 26.87
N GLU A 270 22.40 1.16 26.96
CA GLU A 270 21.96 2.33 26.19
C GLU A 270 21.99 2.07 24.67
N LEU A 271 23.10 1.52 24.16
CA LEU A 271 23.28 1.22 22.74
C LEU A 271 22.27 0.17 22.24
N VAL A 272 22.04 -0.89 23.02
CA VAL A 272 21.08 -1.94 22.68
C VAL A 272 19.65 -1.40 22.71
N GLN A 273 19.30 -0.59 23.70
CA GLN A 273 17.98 0.04 23.77
C GLN A 273 17.73 0.95 22.58
N ASN A 274 18.69 1.81 22.22
CA ASN A 274 18.59 2.69 21.05
C ASN A 274 18.42 1.89 19.75
N ALA A 275 19.10 0.76 19.60
CA ALA A 275 18.93 -0.13 18.45
C ALA A 275 17.55 -0.79 18.46
N GLN A 276 17.06 -1.24 19.63
CA GLN A 276 15.73 -1.85 19.77
C GLN A 276 14.60 -0.89 19.41
N GLU A 277 14.66 0.36 19.85
CA GLU A 277 13.66 1.39 19.51
C GLU A 277 13.53 1.59 18.00
N ILE A 278 14.64 1.53 17.26
CA ILE A 278 14.64 1.62 15.80
C ILE A 278 14.03 0.36 15.17
N ILE A 279 14.38 -0.82 15.67
CA ILE A 279 13.81 -2.09 15.21
C ILE A 279 12.30 -2.11 15.42
N ASP A 280 11.82 -1.74 16.61
CA ASP A 280 10.39 -1.68 16.93
C ASP A 280 9.65 -0.70 16.01
N MET A 281 10.25 0.45 15.71
CA MET A 281 9.68 1.43 14.76
C MET A 281 9.56 0.84 13.35
N VAL A 282 10.60 0.16 12.84
CA VAL A 282 10.60 -0.44 11.50
C VAL A 282 9.61 -1.60 11.41
N GLU A 283 9.52 -2.43 12.46
CA GLU A 283 8.56 -3.54 12.54
C GLU A 283 7.12 -3.03 12.61
N LYS A 284 6.85 -2.01 13.44
CA LYS A 284 5.52 -1.40 13.56
C LYS A 284 5.10 -0.67 12.29
N ASP A 285 6.03 -0.05 11.57
CA ASP A 285 5.77 0.53 10.24
C ASP A 285 5.36 -0.55 9.23
N GLY A 286 6.13 -1.64 9.17
CA GLY A 286 5.82 -2.84 8.38
C GLY A 286 5.96 -2.66 6.85
N SER A 287 6.33 -1.47 6.36
CA SER A 287 6.50 -1.21 4.92
C SER A 287 7.86 -1.64 4.39
N TRP A 288 8.81 -1.91 5.29
CA TRP A 288 10.20 -2.26 4.96
C TRP A 288 10.87 -1.22 4.06
N GLY A 289 10.66 0.07 4.39
CA GLY A 289 11.26 1.19 3.69
C GLY A 289 10.39 1.78 2.57
N MET A 290 9.25 1.17 2.22
CA MET A 290 8.38 1.72 1.17
C MET A 290 7.73 3.05 1.55
N HIS A 291 7.48 3.30 2.84
CA HIS A 291 7.01 4.60 3.33
C HIS A 291 8.12 5.67 3.38
N GLY A 292 9.40 5.29 3.32
CA GLY A 292 10.51 6.24 3.42
C GLY A 292 11.87 5.55 3.45
N PHE A 293 12.39 5.18 2.28
CA PHE A 293 13.58 4.32 2.16
C PHE A 293 14.81 4.93 2.80
N LYS A 294 15.17 6.16 2.41
CA LYS A 294 16.37 6.86 2.91
C LYS A 294 16.38 6.97 4.44
N PHE A 295 15.27 7.43 5.02
CA PHE A 295 15.15 7.58 6.47
C PHE A 295 15.25 6.23 7.19
N THR A 296 14.51 5.23 6.72
CA THR A 296 14.50 3.87 7.31
C THR A 296 15.90 3.25 7.26
N LYS A 297 16.55 3.32 6.10
CA LYS A 297 17.89 2.78 5.87
C LYS A 297 18.94 3.44 6.76
N GLN A 298 18.94 4.78 6.85
CA GLN A 298 19.87 5.51 7.70
C GLN A 298 19.71 5.17 9.19
N ARG A 299 18.48 4.94 9.66
CA ARG A 299 18.22 4.53 11.05
C ARG A 299 18.74 3.11 11.33
N LEU A 300 18.55 2.18 10.40
CA LEU A 300 19.08 0.82 10.52
C LEU A 300 20.62 0.80 10.47
N ASP A 301 21.24 1.61 9.60
CA ASP A 301 22.70 1.78 9.57
C ASP A 301 23.24 2.27 10.92
N ALA A 302 22.59 3.27 11.52
CA ALA A 302 22.96 3.74 12.86
C ALA A 302 22.79 2.65 13.93
N SER A 303 21.70 1.89 13.87
CA SER A 303 21.43 0.78 14.81
C SER A 303 22.51 -0.31 14.72
N LYS A 304 22.95 -0.63 13.51
CA LYS A 304 24.04 -1.57 13.28
C LYS A 304 25.35 -1.08 13.89
N GLU A 305 25.66 0.21 13.81
CA GLU A 305 26.83 0.78 14.47
C GLU A 305 26.69 0.78 16.01
N TYR A 306 25.49 0.97 16.56
CA TYR A 306 25.26 0.81 18.00
C TYR A 306 25.57 -0.62 18.47
N ILE A 307 25.09 -1.63 17.73
CA ILE A 307 25.37 -3.04 18.02
C ILE A 307 26.87 -3.36 17.92
N LYS A 308 27.56 -2.86 16.89
CA LYS A 308 29.02 -3.03 16.77
C LYS A 308 29.79 -2.37 17.90
N GLU A 309 29.37 -1.19 18.36
CA GLU A 309 29.98 -0.54 19.52
C GLU A 309 29.76 -1.34 20.80
N ALA A 310 28.54 -1.82 21.04
CA ALA A 310 28.22 -2.68 22.18
C ALA A 310 29.06 -3.98 22.17
N GLN A 311 29.19 -4.64 21.01
CA GLN A 311 30.05 -5.82 20.84
C GLN A 311 31.53 -5.50 21.11
N ARG A 312 32.03 -4.35 20.67
CA ARG A 312 33.41 -3.92 20.96
C ARG A 312 33.66 -3.73 22.46
N ILE A 313 32.71 -3.15 23.19
CA ILE A 313 32.81 -2.99 24.65
C ILE A 313 32.80 -4.37 25.34
N LEU A 314 31.91 -5.27 24.90
CA LEU A 314 31.86 -6.64 25.42
C LEU A 314 33.14 -7.43 25.15
N ASN A 315 33.79 -7.21 24.00
CA ASN A 315 35.00 -7.92 23.59
C ASN A 315 36.29 -7.35 24.20
N LYS A 316 36.33 -6.06 24.56
CA LYS A 316 37.45 -5.49 25.34
C LYS A 316 37.57 -6.07 26.75
N ASN A 317 36.46 -6.62 27.24
CA ASN A 317 36.34 -7.31 28.53
C ASN A 317 36.39 -8.85 28.36
N LEU A 318 36.93 -9.36 27.24
CA LEU A 318 37.40 -10.75 27.07
C LEU A 318 38.89 -10.84 27.37
#